data_AF-N0AUC1-F1
#
_entry.id   AF-N0AUC1-F1
#
_cell.length_a   1.000
_cell.length_b   1.000
_cell.length_c   1.000
_cell.angle_alpha   90.00
_cell.angle_beta   90.00
_cell.angle_gamma   90.00
#
_symmetry.space_group_name_H-M   'P 1'
#
loop_
_entity.id
_entity.type
_entity.pdbx_description
1 polymer ?
#
loop_
_entity_poly.entity_id
_entity_poly.type
_entity_poly.pdbx_seq_one_letter_code
_entity_poly.pdbx_strand_id
1 'polypeptide(L)'
;MGNTIVKAQVEDIKHFLAKAIVGLEEYLNENTLSSLLEEKPGNREYYKLLLGNIRKLLVYSEESLDACKVILQTETFPKAAAEKALYRIYHQCIEEFFSPKSDVWFEDSRSAYTGKNSIKLRQEAPENLVRLLASLEGEFQRVREELQYYETDYRTKMMQSK
;
A
#
# COMPACT_ATOMS: atom_id res chain seq x y z
N MET A 1 9.02 22.98 -15.16
CA MET A 1 9.80 22.23 -14.14
C MET A 1 8.90 21.39 -13.23
N GLY A 2 7.84 21.95 -12.63
CA GLY A 2 6.93 21.17 -11.77
C GLY A 2 6.19 19.99 -12.42
N ASN A 3 5.83 20.05 -13.71
CA ASN A 3 5.21 18.91 -14.40
C ASN A 3 6.15 17.71 -14.54
N THR A 4 7.45 17.96 -14.73
CA THR A 4 8.45 16.90 -14.89
C THR A 4 8.63 16.10 -13.60
N ILE A 5 8.63 16.78 -12.45
CA ILE A 5 8.76 16.16 -11.13
C ILE A 5 7.53 15.28 -10.84
N VAL A 6 6.31 15.82 -10.99
CA VAL A 6 5.09 15.03 -10.74
C VAL A 6 5.00 13.84 -11.69
N LYS A 7 5.38 14.00 -12.97
CA LYS A 7 5.40 12.88 -13.92
C LYS A 7 6.40 11.80 -13.50
N ALA A 8 7.60 12.18 -13.07
CA ALA A 8 8.60 11.23 -12.56
C ALA A 8 8.08 10.48 -11.32
N GLN A 9 7.38 11.18 -10.42
CA GLN A 9 6.76 10.54 -9.26
C GLN A 9 5.68 9.52 -9.68
N VAL A 10 4.79 9.88 -10.62
CA VAL A 10 3.77 8.93 -11.11
C VAL A 10 4.41 7.70 -11.75
N GLU A 11 5.50 7.88 -12.50
CA GLU A 11 6.29 6.76 -13.04
C GLU A 11 6.88 5.89 -11.92
N ASP A 12 7.52 6.46 -10.92
CA ASP A 12 8.08 5.69 -9.80
C ASP A 12 7.01 4.88 -9.06
N ILE A 13 5.90 5.53 -8.71
CA ILE A 13 4.77 4.89 -8.04
C ILE A 13 4.17 3.76 -8.90
N LYS A 14 4.11 3.93 -10.24
CA LYS A 14 3.68 2.86 -11.15
C LYS A 14 4.57 1.63 -11.03
N HIS A 15 5.90 1.79 -10.97
CA HIS A 15 6.83 0.67 -10.84
C HIS A 15 6.71 -0.01 -9.47
N PHE A 16 6.59 0.79 -8.40
CA PHE A 16 6.31 0.28 -7.06
C PHE A 16 5.04 -0.58 -7.02
N LEU A 17 3.93 -0.05 -7.53
CA LEU A 17 2.64 -0.74 -7.52
C LEU A 17 2.70 -2.06 -8.30
N ALA A 18 3.33 -2.06 -9.47
CA ALA A 18 3.51 -3.28 -10.26
C ALA A 18 4.28 -4.36 -9.48
N LYS A 19 5.33 -3.99 -8.74
CA LYS A 19 6.10 -4.92 -7.91
C LYS A 19 5.30 -5.41 -6.69
N ALA A 20 4.57 -4.52 -6.03
CA ALA A 20 3.73 -4.87 -4.89
C ALA A 20 2.61 -5.83 -5.27
N ILE A 21 1.95 -5.60 -6.41
CA ILE A 21 0.92 -6.48 -6.99
C ILE A 21 1.47 -7.89 -7.16
N VAL A 22 2.65 -8.05 -7.81
CA VAL A 22 3.26 -9.37 -8.00
C VAL A 22 3.43 -10.11 -6.68
N GLY A 23 3.99 -9.47 -5.65
CA GLY A 23 4.19 -10.11 -4.34
C GLY A 23 2.88 -10.48 -3.63
N LEU A 24 1.83 -9.64 -3.77
CA LEU A 24 0.51 -9.91 -3.20
C LEU A 24 -0.21 -11.04 -3.95
N GLU A 25 -0.16 -11.03 -5.28
CA GLU A 25 -0.76 -12.06 -6.15
C GLU A 25 -0.11 -13.41 -5.95
N GLU A 26 1.22 -13.50 -6.00
CA GLU A 26 1.97 -14.74 -5.76
C GLU A 26 1.59 -15.35 -4.41
N TYR A 27 1.55 -14.53 -3.35
CA TYR A 27 1.13 -15.01 -2.05
C TYR A 27 -0.32 -15.52 -2.04
N LEU A 28 -1.26 -14.79 -2.64
CA LEU A 28 -2.68 -15.15 -2.64
C LEU A 28 -2.99 -16.38 -3.51
N ASN A 29 -2.20 -16.62 -4.56
CA ASN A 29 -2.35 -17.79 -5.43
C ASN A 29 -1.86 -19.08 -4.76
N GLU A 30 -0.79 -18.98 -3.95
CA GLU A 30 -0.17 -20.14 -3.31
C GLU A 30 -0.74 -20.45 -1.90
N ASN A 31 -1.58 -19.57 -1.33
CA ASN A 31 -2.05 -19.72 0.05
C ASN A 31 -3.58 -19.73 0.18
N THR A 32 -4.06 -20.70 0.94
CA THR A 32 -5.49 -20.84 1.29
C THR A 32 -5.69 -20.73 2.79
N LEU A 33 -6.93 -20.49 3.22
CA LEU A 33 -7.24 -20.49 4.66
C LEU A 33 -6.86 -21.82 5.33
N SER A 34 -7.02 -22.95 4.63
CA SER A 34 -6.65 -24.26 5.15
C SER A 34 -5.14 -24.40 5.31
N SER A 35 -4.35 -24.01 4.29
CA SER A 35 -2.88 -24.11 4.39
C SER A 35 -2.32 -23.22 5.49
N LEU A 36 -2.90 -22.04 5.73
CA LEU A 36 -2.52 -21.17 6.85
C LEU A 36 -2.81 -21.82 8.22
N LEU A 37 -3.93 -22.50 8.37
CA LEU A 37 -4.28 -23.21 9.61
C LEU A 37 -3.41 -24.47 9.82
N GLU A 38 -2.96 -25.10 8.75
CA GLU A 38 -2.02 -26.22 8.78
C GLU A 38 -0.60 -25.77 9.17
N GLU A 39 -0.11 -24.66 8.60
CA GLU A 39 1.18 -24.07 8.95
C GLU A 39 1.21 -23.65 10.42
N LYS A 40 0.15 -22.97 10.87
CA LYS A 40 0.01 -22.55 12.27
C LYS A 40 -1.44 -22.60 12.73
N PRO A 41 -1.83 -23.58 13.57
CA PRO A 41 -3.16 -23.63 14.17
C PRO A 41 -3.45 -22.33 14.93
N GLY A 42 -4.61 -21.74 14.68
CA GLY A 42 -4.96 -20.43 15.23
C GLY A 42 -6.42 -20.05 15.01
N ASN A 43 -6.73 -18.79 15.24
CA ASN A 43 -8.08 -18.28 15.07
C ASN A 43 -8.46 -18.18 13.59
N ARG A 44 -9.34 -19.07 13.13
CA ARG A 44 -9.82 -19.12 11.74
C ARG A 44 -10.43 -17.82 11.25
N GLU A 45 -11.20 -17.11 12.09
CA GLU A 45 -11.83 -15.85 11.69
C GLU A 45 -10.79 -14.73 11.56
N TYR A 46 -9.79 -14.72 12.43
CA TYR A 46 -8.67 -13.79 12.30
C TYR A 46 -7.89 -14.01 11.00
N TYR A 47 -7.61 -15.27 10.63
CA TYR A 47 -6.91 -15.58 9.39
C TYR A 47 -7.73 -15.23 8.14
N LYS A 48 -9.06 -15.41 8.20
CA LYS A 48 -9.95 -14.90 7.14
C LYS A 48 -9.83 -13.40 6.98
N LEU A 49 -9.82 -12.65 8.08
CA LEU A 49 -9.67 -11.19 8.03
C LEU A 49 -8.30 -10.81 7.47
N LEU A 50 -7.20 -11.47 7.87
CA LEU A 50 -5.87 -11.24 7.30
C LEU A 50 -5.86 -11.42 5.77
N LEU A 51 -6.32 -12.57 5.29
CA LEU A 51 -6.43 -12.84 3.85
C LEU A 51 -7.36 -11.84 3.15
N GLY A 52 -8.44 -11.42 3.80
CA GLY A 52 -9.34 -10.38 3.31
C GLY A 52 -8.64 -9.04 3.09
N ASN A 53 -7.78 -8.62 4.03
CA ASN A 53 -7.02 -7.38 3.90
C ASN A 53 -5.94 -7.46 2.83
N ILE A 54 -5.24 -8.60 2.70
CA ILE A 54 -4.25 -8.80 1.62
C ILE A 54 -4.93 -8.68 0.24
N ARG A 55 -6.11 -9.30 0.06
CA ARG A 55 -6.90 -9.14 -1.18
C ARG A 55 -7.32 -7.70 -1.43
N LYS A 56 -7.74 -6.99 -0.37
CA LYS A 56 -8.12 -5.58 -0.47
C LYS A 56 -6.95 -4.70 -0.90
N LEU A 57 -5.76 -4.92 -0.33
CA LEU A 57 -4.53 -4.23 -0.73
C LEU A 57 -4.15 -4.52 -2.18
N LEU A 58 -4.30 -5.76 -2.64
CA LEU A 58 -4.08 -6.12 -4.04
C LEU A 58 -4.99 -5.30 -4.96
N VAL A 59 -6.31 -5.33 -4.73
CA VAL A 59 -7.30 -4.58 -5.52
C VAL A 59 -6.98 -3.09 -5.55
N TYR A 60 -6.66 -2.50 -4.39
CA TYR A 60 -6.30 -1.09 -4.32
C TYR A 60 -5.03 -0.77 -5.09
N SER A 61 -4.05 -1.66 -5.07
CA SER A 61 -2.80 -1.49 -5.81
C SER A 61 -3.03 -1.58 -7.33
N GLU A 62 -3.88 -2.49 -7.78
CA GLU A 62 -4.26 -2.64 -9.20
C GLU A 62 -5.01 -1.41 -9.72
N GLU A 63 -6.05 -0.94 -9.00
CA GLU A 63 -6.79 0.27 -9.34
C GLU A 63 -5.86 1.50 -9.43
N SER A 64 -4.92 1.58 -8.49
CA SER A 64 -3.91 2.65 -8.44
C SER A 64 -2.93 2.58 -9.61
N LEU A 65 -2.49 1.37 -9.97
CA LEU A 65 -1.59 1.14 -11.09
C LEU A 65 -2.24 1.57 -12.41
N ASP A 66 -3.50 1.21 -12.59
CA ASP A 66 -4.25 1.58 -13.79
C ASP A 66 -4.49 3.09 -13.86
N ALA A 67 -4.77 3.74 -12.73
CA ALA A 67 -4.83 5.20 -12.68
C ALA A 67 -3.51 5.85 -13.12
N CYS A 68 -2.36 5.35 -12.64
CA CYS A 68 -1.04 5.80 -13.09
C CYS A 68 -0.85 5.62 -14.60
N LYS A 69 -1.20 4.45 -15.15
CA LYS A 69 -1.09 4.18 -16.60
C LYS A 69 -1.91 5.17 -17.43
N VAL A 70 -3.18 5.39 -17.06
CA VAL A 70 -4.07 6.32 -17.77
C VAL A 70 -3.50 7.74 -17.78
N ILE A 71 -3.00 8.22 -16.64
CA ILE A 71 -2.38 9.55 -16.53
C ILE A 71 -1.15 9.68 -17.43
N LEU A 72 -0.29 8.66 -17.45
CA LEU A 72 0.97 8.68 -18.20
C LEU A 72 0.77 8.54 -19.71
N GLN A 73 -0.31 7.88 -20.14
CA GLN A 73 -0.67 7.71 -21.56
C GLN A 73 -1.40 8.91 -22.16
N THR A 74 -1.78 9.90 -21.36
CA THR A 74 -2.46 11.10 -21.86
C THR A 74 -1.48 11.97 -22.67
N GLU A 75 -1.91 12.45 -23.84
CA GLU A 75 -1.09 13.24 -24.77
C GLU A 75 -0.46 14.48 -24.11
N THR A 76 -1.27 15.24 -23.35
CA THR A 76 -0.79 16.33 -22.49
C THR A 76 -0.87 15.90 -21.04
N PHE A 77 0.27 15.92 -20.33
CA PHE A 77 0.35 15.44 -18.95
C PHE A 77 -0.61 16.21 -18.01
N PRO A 78 -1.64 15.54 -17.45
CA PRO A 78 -2.70 16.20 -16.68
C PRO A 78 -2.27 16.39 -15.23
N LYS A 79 -1.41 17.38 -14.96
CA LYS A 79 -0.74 17.59 -13.65
C LYS A 79 -1.69 17.54 -12.45
N ALA A 80 -2.84 18.23 -12.51
CA ALA A 80 -3.78 18.26 -11.40
C ALA A 80 -4.43 16.89 -11.13
N ALA A 81 -4.71 16.10 -12.18
CA ALA A 81 -5.21 14.75 -12.04
C ALA A 81 -4.14 13.81 -11.46
N ALA A 82 -2.87 14.00 -11.86
CA ALA A 82 -1.73 13.30 -11.30
C ALA A 82 -1.54 13.56 -9.80
N GLU A 83 -1.52 14.83 -9.38
CA GLU A 83 -1.42 15.20 -7.95
C GLU A 83 -2.59 14.58 -7.14
N LYS A 84 -3.81 14.59 -7.69
CA LYS A 84 -4.98 13.95 -7.06
C LYS A 84 -4.87 12.43 -6.98
N ALA A 85 -4.33 11.77 -8.00
CA ALA A 85 -4.12 10.33 -7.99
C ALA A 85 -3.08 9.94 -6.93
N LEU A 86 -1.95 10.63 -6.87
CA LEU A 86 -0.92 10.41 -5.85
C LEU A 86 -1.48 10.58 -4.41
N TYR A 87 -2.29 11.61 -4.18
CA TYR A 87 -3.02 11.79 -2.91
C TYR A 87 -3.95 10.60 -2.59
N ARG A 88 -4.68 10.09 -3.58
CA ARG A 88 -5.55 8.92 -3.38
C ARG A 88 -4.76 7.65 -3.09
N ILE A 89 -3.66 7.42 -3.80
CA ILE A 89 -2.78 6.25 -3.59
C ILE A 89 -2.24 6.24 -2.17
N TYR A 90 -1.81 7.40 -1.66
CA TYR A 90 -1.38 7.55 -0.27
C TYR A 90 -2.44 7.05 0.71
N HIS A 91 -3.69 7.51 0.60
CA HIS A 91 -4.74 7.15 1.56
C HIS A 91 -5.35 5.77 1.34
N GLN A 92 -5.44 5.30 0.10
CA GLN A 92 -6.13 4.06 -0.24
C GLN A 92 -5.20 2.86 -0.16
N CYS A 93 -3.95 2.99 -0.59
CA CYS A 93 -2.98 1.89 -0.58
C CYS A 93 -2.04 1.97 0.62
N ILE A 94 -1.35 3.10 0.77
CA ILE A 94 -0.22 3.21 1.70
C ILE A 94 -0.72 3.21 3.14
N GLU A 95 -1.66 4.09 3.49
CA GLU A 95 -2.22 4.13 4.84
C GLU A 95 -3.01 2.86 5.19
N GLU A 96 -3.66 2.21 4.22
CA GLU A 96 -4.35 0.93 4.47
C GLU A 96 -3.34 -0.20 4.78
N PHE A 97 -2.12 -0.15 4.25
CA PHE A 97 -1.06 -1.10 4.60
C PHE A 97 -0.58 -0.91 6.05
N PHE A 98 -0.38 0.33 6.51
CA PHE A 98 0.11 0.59 7.86
C PHE A 98 -0.99 0.54 8.94
N SER A 99 -2.22 0.89 8.58
CA SER A 99 -3.37 0.98 9.48
C SER A 99 -4.65 0.49 8.79
N PRO A 100 -4.78 -0.84 8.55
CA PRO A 100 -5.94 -1.41 7.87
C PRO A 100 -7.22 -1.14 8.67
N LYS A 101 -8.32 -0.84 7.96
CA LYS A 101 -9.61 -0.48 8.60
C LYS A 101 -10.22 -1.60 9.44
N SER A 102 -9.84 -2.84 9.14
CA SER A 102 -10.27 -4.03 9.85
C SER A 102 -9.54 -4.24 11.19
N ASP A 103 -8.50 -3.44 11.46
CA ASP A 103 -7.66 -3.50 12.65
C ASP A 103 -6.98 -4.85 12.89
N VAL A 104 -6.73 -5.63 11.83
CA VAL A 104 -6.06 -6.95 11.93
C VAL A 104 -4.57 -6.84 12.28
N TRP A 105 -3.94 -5.73 11.93
CA TRP A 105 -2.59 -5.37 12.31
C TRP A 105 -2.50 -3.85 12.43
N PHE A 106 -1.42 -3.36 13.03
CA PHE A 106 -1.18 -1.93 13.22
C PHE A 106 0.30 -1.60 13.13
N GLU A 107 0.61 -0.34 12.86
CA GLU A 107 1.96 0.18 12.89
C GLU A 107 2.38 0.52 14.33
N ASP A 108 3.49 -0.06 14.79
CA ASP A 108 4.27 0.44 15.92
C ASP A 108 5.33 1.42 15.42
N SER A 109 4.98 2.70 15.40
CA SER A 109 5.84 3.78 14.88
C SER A 109 7.19 3.90 15.60
N ARG A 110 7.34 3.32 16.79
CA ARG A 110 8.62 3.31 17.53
C ARG A 110 9.63 2.30 16.98
N SER A 111 9.15 1.29 16.27
CA SER A 111 10.00 0.24 15.67
C SER A 111 10.89 0.79 14.54
N ALA A 112 10.45 1.86 13.85
CA ALA A 112 11.21 2.54 12.79
C ALA A 112 12.59 3.04 13.25
N TYR A 113 12.72 3.46 14.52
CA TYR A 113 14.00 3.92 15.10
C TYR A 113 15.00 2.79 15.38
N THR A 114 14.57 1.53 15.27
CA THR A 114 15.38 0.35 15.61
C THR A 114 15.75 -0.50 14.39
N GLY A 115 15.37 -0.07 13.18
CA GLY A 115 15.55 -0.85 11.95
C GLY A 115 14.74 -2.14 11.92
N LYS A 116 13.70 -2.23 12.76
CA LYS A 116 12.77 -3.36 12.82
C LYS A 116 11.48 -2.98 12.11
N ASN A 117 10.84 -4.01 11.56
CA ASN A 117 9.51 -3.90 10.97
C ASN A 117 8.49 -3.36 11.97
N SER A 118 7.76 -2.32 11.55
CA SER A 118 6.79 -1.58 12.32
C SER A 118 5.44 -2.29 12.37
N ILE A 119 5.11 -3.14 11.39
CA ILE A 119 3.83 -3.84 11.38
C ILE A 119 3.77 -4.89 12.51
N LYS A 120 2.76 -4.74 13.38
CA LYS A 120 2.43 -5.67 14.46
C LYS A 120 1.06 -6.30 14.23
N LEU A 121 1.03 -7.62 14.20
CA LEU A 121 -0.20 -8.40 14.13
C LEU A 121 -0.94 -8.39 15.48
N ARG A 122 -2.27 -8.32 15.48
CA ARG A 122 -3.07 -8.36 16.72
C ARG A 122 -3.08 -9.73 17.40
N GLN A 123 -2.93 -10.79 16.61
CA GLN A 123 -2.77 -12.16 17.08
C GLN A 123 -1.65 -12.83 16.29
N GLU A 124 -1.14 -13.94 16.82
CA GLU A 124 -0.18 -14.75 16.08
C GLU A 124 -0.75 -15.21 14.74
N ALA A 125 0.10 -15.25 13.72
CA ALA A 125 -0.25 -15.71 12.38
C ALA A 125 0.88 -16.59 11.81
N PRO A 126 0.62 -17.30 10.70
CA PRO A 126 1.63 -18.11 10.02
C PRO A 126 2.83 -17.26 9.58
N GLU A 127 4.01 -17.88 9.55
CA GLU A 127 5.27 -17.19 9.27
C GLU A 127 5.33 -16.68 7.84
N ASN A 128 4.76 -17.42 6.89
CA ASN A 128 4.73 -16.99 5.49
C ASN A 128 4.01 -15.63 5.30
N LEU A 129 2.93 -15.38 6.06
CA LEU A 129 2.19 -14.12 6.05
C LEU A 129 3.02 -13.00 6.67
N VAL A 130 3.67 -13.29 7.80
CA VAL A 130 4.56 -12.33 8.46
C VAL A 130 5.71 -11.94 7.52
N ARG A 131 6.28 -12.91 6.80
CA ARG A 131 7.33 -12.68 5.79
C ARG A 131 6.84 -11.82 4.62
N LEU A 132 5.60 -12.01 4.15
CA LEU A 132 5.00 -11.16 3.12
C LEU A 132 4.92 -9.70 3.58
N LEU A 133 4.30 -9.44 4.73
CA LEU A 133 4.17 -8.07 5.24
C LEU A 133 5.55 -7.43 5.42
N ALA A 134 6.49 -8.22 5.94
CA ALA A 134 7.87 -7.79 6.13
C ALA A 134 8.61 -7.44 4.83
N SER A 135 8.39 -8.18 3.75
CA SER A 135 9.05 -7.94 2.47
C SER A 135 8.51 -6.71 1.74
N LEU A 136 7.24 -6.36 1.99
CA LEU A 136 6.57 -5.19 1.39
C LEU A 136 6.90 -3.89 2.14
N GLU A 137 7.05 -3.95 3.47
CA GLU A 137 7.08 -2.78 4.33
C GLU A 137 8.10 -1.70 3.91
N GLY A 138 9.30 -2.09 3.49
CA GLY A 138 10.35 -1.14 3.11
C GLY A 138 9.98 -0.26 1.91
N GLU A 139 9.38 -0.85 0.87
CA GLU A 139 8.93 -0.09 -0.31
C GLU A 139 7.70 0.75 0.01
N PHE A 140 6.77 0.22 0.81
CA PHE A 140 5.60 0.98 1.29
C PHE A 140 6.02 2.20 2.12
N GLN A 141 7.05 2.05 2.97
CA GLN A 141 7.59 3.15 3.77
C GLN A 141 8.26 4.21 2.89
N ARG A 142 9.09 3.79 1.92
CA ARG A 142 9.71 4.72 0.95
C ARG A 142 8.64 5.55 0.23
N VAL A 143 7.63 4.88 -0.31
CA VAL A 143 6.53 5.56 -1.02
C VAL A 143 5.71 6.45 -0.11
N ARG A 144 5.49 6.07 1.16
CA ARG A 144 4.82 6.92 2.14
C ARG A 144 5.54 8.26 2.31
N GLU A 145 6.86 8.22 2.45
CA GLU A 145 7.70 9.40 2.63
C GLU A 145 7.67 10.29 1.38
N GLU A 146 7.80 9.70 0.19
CA GLU A 146 7.74 10.43 -1.08
C GLU A 146 6.38 11.10 -1.32
N LEU A 147 5.29 10.43 -0.93
CA LEU A 147 3.93 10.91 -1.13
C LEU A 147 3.46 11.89 -0.05
N GLN A 148 4.17 12.02 1.06
CA GLN A 148 3.81 12.91 2.17
C GLN A 148 3.67 14.38 1.73
N TYR A 149 4.50 14.84 0.79
CA TYR A 149 4.38 16.18 0.20
C TYR A 149 2.99 16.43 -0.40
N TYR A 150 2.44 15.43 -1.11
CA TYR A 150 1.15 15.55 -1.77
C TYR A 150 -0.01 15.50 -0.78
N GLU A 151 0.12 14.83 0.36
CA GLU A 151 -0.87 14.89 1.45
C GLU A 151 -1.05 16.34 1.91
N THR A 152 0.04 17.02 2.23
CA THR A 152 0.00 18.35 2.85
C THR A 152 -0.35 19.44 1.82
N ASP A 153 0.25 19.40 0.62
CA ASP A 153 0.02 20.40 -0.43
C ASP A 153 -1.37 20.27 -1.06
N TYR A 154 -1.82 19.06 -1.41
CA TYR A 154 -3.14 18.84 -2.01
C TYR A 154 -4.25 19.25 -1.05
N ARG A 155 -4.14 18.88 0.24
CA ARG A 155 -5.10 19.26 1.28
C ARG A 155 -5.17 20.78 1.44
N THR A 156 -4.03 21.47 1.40
CA THR A 156 -3.98 22.94 1.49
C THR A 156 -4.67 23.62 0.31
N LYS A 157 -4.38 23.17 -0.92
CA LYS A 157 -5.06 23.65 -2.14
C LYS A 157 -6.58 23.46 -2.07
N MET A 158 -7.04 22.32 -1.58
CA MET A 158 -8.47 22.02 -1.43
C MET A 158 -9.16 22.88 -0.37
N MET A 159 -8.45 23.30 0.69
CA MET A 159 -8.99 24.21 1.70
C MET A 159 -9.09 25.65 1.19
N GLN A 160 -8.13 26.10 0.38
CA GLN A 160 -8.10 27.46 -0.19
C GLN A 160 -9.06 27.66 -1.38
N SER A 161 -9.49 26.55 -2.01
CA SER A 161 -10.42 26.57 -3.15
C SER A 161 -11.90 26.50 -2.73
N LYS A 162 -12.19 26.55 -1.43
CA LYS A 162 -13.54 26.66 -0.86
C LYS A 162 -13.86 28.10 -0.52
#